data_AF-A0A7J9YBH1-F1
#
_entry.id   AF-A0A7J9YBH1-F1
#
_cell.length_a   1.000
_cell.length_b   1.000
_cell.length_c   1.000
_cell.angle_alpha   90.00
_cell.angle_beta   90.00
_cell.angle_gamma   90.00
#
_symmetry.space_group_name_H-M   'P 1'
#
loop_
_entity.id
_entity.type
_entity.pdbx_description
1 polymer ?
#
loop_
_entity_poly.entity_id
_entity_poly.type
_entity_poly.pdbx_seq_one_letter_code
_entity_poly.pdbx_strand_id
1 'polypeptide(L)'
;GQYNEFVYTFFKCLSEERLNYAEGWYAEQKPDAEDISLDGWTVQRRCPHLKADLTRFGKVDDGVLTCQMHGWKWNLASGTCITSAGHEIRSSRAGRTTPPD
;
A
#
# COMPACT_ATOMS: atom_id res chain seq x y z
N GLY A 1 -14.62 4.72 -43.08
CA GLY A 1 -13.86 3.76 -42.27
C GLY A 1 -14.80 2.99 -41.37
N GLN A 2 -14.42 1.81 -40.90
CA GLN A 2 -15.25 1.06 -39.94
C GLN A 2 -15.36 1.83 -38.61
N TYR A 3 -16.50 1.68 -37.95
CA TYR A 3 -16.71 2.21 -36.62
C TYR A 3 -15.69 1.61 -35.64
N ASN A 4 -15.12 2.46 -34.79
CA ASN A 4 -14.19 2.06 -33.74
C ASN A 4 -14.77 2.49 -32.38
N GLU A 5 -15.25 1.51 -31.63
CA GLU A 5 -15.90 1.72 -30.33
C GLU A 5 -14.96 2.29 -29.27
N PHE A 6 -13.65 2.02 -29.36
CA PHE A 6 -12.66 2.52 -28.42
C PHE A 6 -12.44 4.02 -28.59
N VAL A 7 -12.36 4.49 -29.84
CA VAL A 7 -12.22 5.93 -30.15
C VAL A 7 -13.50 6.68 -29.79
N TYR A 8 -14.67 6.12 -30.10
CA TYR A 8 -15.95 6.71 -29.74
C TYR A 8 -16.14 6.82 -28.21
N THR A 9 -15.77 5.76 -27.48
CA THR A 9 -15.83 5.74 -26.01
C THR A 9 -14.85 6.72 -25.38
N PHE A 10 -13.65 6.85 -25.94
CA PHE A 10 -12.66 7.84 -25.52
C PHE A 10 -13.23 9.26 -25.58
N PHE A 11 -13.81 9.67 -26.72
CA PHE A 11 -14.43 11.00 -26.85
C PHE A 11 -15.65 11.18 -25.94
N LYS A 12 -16.44 10.14 -25.67
CA LYS A 12 -17.55 10.19 -24.71
C LYS A 12 -17.08 10.36 -23.26
N CYS A 13 -15.88 9.89 -22.93
CA CYS A 13 -15.29 10.00 -21.59
C CYS A 13 -14.25 11.13 -21.47
N LEU A 14 -14.08 11.96 -22.50
CA LEU A 14 -13.10 13.05 -22.54
C LEU A 14 -13.59 14.33 -21.86
N SER A 15 -14.54 14.26 -20.92
CA SER A 15 -14.89 15.42 -20.12
C SER A 15 -13.81 15.66 -19.06
N GLU A 16 -13.59 16.92 -18.73
CA GLU A 16 -12.64 17.32 -17.67
C GLU A 16 -12.94 16.59 -16.35
N GLU A 17 -14.22 16.44 -15.99
CA GLU A 17 -14.65 15.68 -14.81
C GLU A 17 -14.20 14.20 -14.84
N ARG A 18 -14.35 13.52 -15.98
CA ARG A 18 -14.01 12.10 -16.12
C ARG A 18 -12.51 11.87 -16.19
N LEU A 19 -11.78 12.82 -16.81
CA LEU A 19 -10.32 12.84 -16.80
C LEU A 19 -9.81 13.06 -15.38
N ASN A 20 -10.32 14.07 -14.66
CA ASN A 20 -9.94 14.34 -13.26
C ASN A 20 -10.25 13.15 -12.34
N TYR A 21 -11.36 12.45 -12.55
CA TYR A 21 -11.67 11.21 -11.82
C TYR A 21 -10.64 10.10 -12.09
N ALA A 22 -10.29 9.88 -13.36
CA ALA A 22 -9.29 8.89 -13.73
C ALA A 22 -7.90 9.26 -13.20
N GLU A 23 -7.51 10.53 -13.31
CA GLU A 23 -6.25 11.06 -12.78
C GLU A 23 -6.20 10.96 -11.25
N GLY A 24 -7.28 11.27 -10.55
CA GLY A 24 -7.42 11.08 -9.11
C GLY A 24 -7.24 9.61 -8.71
N TRP A 25 -7.89 8.70 -9.43
CA TRP A 25 -7.74 7.26 -9.23
C TRP A 25 -6.29 6.79 -9.43
N TYR A 26 -5.59 7.31 -10.44
CA TYR A 26 -4.16 7.02 -10.64
C TYR A 26 -3.27 7.66 -9.57
N ALA A 27 -3.59 8.87 -9.10
CA ALA A 27 -2.85 9.54 -8.05
C ALA A 27 -2.96 8.82 -6.70
N GLU A 28 -4.13 8.26 -6.38
CA GLU A 28 -4.39 7.48 -5.16
C GLU A 28 -3.67 6.12 -5.14
N GLN A 29 -3.32 5.58 -6.31
CA GLN A 29 -2.54 4.35 -6.41
C GLN A 29 -1.06 4.52 -6.07
N LYS A 30 -0.58 5.75 -5.86
CA LYS A 30 0.80 5.95 -5.39
C LYS A 30 0.99 5.24 -4.05
N PRO A 31 2.00 4.34 -3.93
CA PRO A 31 2.33 3.75 -2.65
C PRO A 31 2.75 4.86 -1.69
N ASP A 32 2.30 4.77 -0.44
CA ASP A 32 2.75 5.71 0.58
C ASP A 32 4.27 5.54 0.75
N ALA A 33 4.98 6.66 0.65
CA ALA A 33 6.44 6.69 0.76
C ALA A 33 6.89 6.70 2.22
N GLU A 34 5.99 6.97 3.16
CA GLU A 34 6.32 7.02 4.59
C GLU A 34 6.52 5.61 5.16
N ASP A 35 7.65 5.43 5.85
CA ASP A 35 7.95 4.27 6.67
C ASP A 35 7.88 4.64 8.16
N ILE A 36 7.49 3.67 8.98
CA ILE A 36 7.34 3.76 10.44
C ILE A 36 8.19 2.70 11.11
N SER A 37 8.59 2.95 12.35
CA SER A 37 9.23 1.93 13.20
C SER A 37 8.16 1.25 14.06
N LEU A 38 8.11 -0.09 14.00
CA LEU A 38 7.14 -0.91 14.74
C LEU A 38 7.84 -2.19 15.22
N ASP A 39 7.96 -2.37 16.53
CA ASP A 39 8.50 -3.58 17.18
C ASP A 39 9.83 -4.08 16.59
N GLY A 40 10.77 -3.15 16.35
CA GLY A 40 12.10 -3.47 15.81
C GLY A 40 12.13 -3.66 14.29
N TRP A 41 11.05 -3.33 13.59
CA TRP A 41 10.96 -3.31 12.13
C TRP A 41 10.74 -1.90 11.62
N THR A 42 11.27 -1.60 10.44
CA THR A 42 10.87 -0.47 9.62
C THR A 42 9.91 -0.99 8.57
N VAL A 43 8.69 -0.44 8.52
CA VAL A 43 7.62 -0.89 7.61
C VAL A 43 6.91 0.31 6.99
N GLN A 44 6.33 0.15 5.80
CA GLN A 44 5.47 1.20 5.24
C GLN A 44 4.31 1.54 6.18
N ARG A 45 3.97 2.83 6.30
CA ARG A 45 2.90 3.29 7.20
C ARG A 45 1.52 2.79 6.81
N ARG A 46 1.23 2.73 5.50
CA ARG A 46 -0.09 2.38 4.98
C ARG A 46 -0.16 0.91 4.62
N CYS A 47 -1.16 0.24 5.20
CA CYS A 47 -1.53 -1.11 4.84
C CYS A 47 -1.77 -1.23 3.31
N PRO A 48 -1.12 -2.18 2.61
CA PRO A 48 -1.24 -2.31 1.15
C PRO A 48 -2.63 -2.75 0.68
N HIS A 49 -3.49 -3.27 1.58
CA HIS A 49 -4.88 -3.64 1.27
C HIS A 49 -5.79 -2.41 1.10
N LEU A 50 -6.10 -1.69 2.18
CA LEU A 50 -7.03 -0.54 2.19
C LEU A 50 -6.49 0.64 2.99
N LYS A 51 -5.16 0.84 2.99
CA LYS A 51 -4.48 2.05 3.49
C LYS A 51 -4.72 2.40 4.96
N ALA A 52 -5.12 1.43 5.79
CA ALA A 52 -5.15 1.59 7.24
C ALA A 52 -3.77 2.06 7.76
N ASP A 53 -3.77 2.96 8.74
CA ASP A 53 -2.56 3.47 9.38
C ASP A 53 -1.97 2.42 10.33
N LEU A 54 -0.86 1.80 9.93
CA LEU A 54 -0.21 0.73 10.68
C LEU A 54 0.48 1.22 11.96
N THR A 55 0.72 2.53 12.11
CA THR A 55 1.14 3.08 13.41
C THR A 55 0.05 2.90 14.46
N ARG A 56 -1.22 2.91 14.04
CA ARG A 56 -2.38 2.82 14.93
C ARG A 56 -2.95 1.41 15.02
N PHE A 57 -2.92 0.67 13.92
CA PHE A 57 -3.60 -0.62 13.78
C PHE A 57 -2.64 -1.78 13.49
N GLY A 58 -1.34 -1.52 13.37
CA GLY A 58 -0.33 -2.57 13.18
C GLY A 58 0.04 -3.19 14.51
N LYS A 59 0.08 -4.53 14.56
CA LYS A 59 0.64 -5.29 15.68
C LYS A 59 1.60 -6.33 15.15
N VAL A 60 2.83 -6.36 15.67
CA VAL A 60 3.81 -7.40 15.33
C VAL A 60 3.81 -8.48 16.41
N ASP A 61 3.79 -9.73 15.98
CA ASP A 61 3.96 -10.91 16.83
C ASP A 61 4.80 -11.93 16.07
N ASP A 62 5.91 -12.37 16.66
CA ASP A 62 6.88 -13.31 16.06
C ASP A 62 7.24 -13.02 14.59
N GLY A 63 7.54 -11.75 14.28
CA GLY A 63 7.89 -11.32 12.92
C GLY A 63 6.72 -11.30 11.93
N VAL A 64 5.49 -11.50 12.39
CA VAL A 64 4.27 -11.35 11.60
C VAL A 64 3.57 -10.04 11.98
N LEU A 65 3.40 -9.15 11.00
CA LEU A 65 2.56 -7.98 11.16
C LEU A 65 1.10 -8.34 10.90
N THR A 66 0.20 -7.93 11.78
CA THR A 66 -1.24 -7.96 11.57
C THR A 66 -1.80 -6.54 11.51
N CYS A 67 -2.55 -6.21 10.47
CA CYS A 67 -3.40 -5.02 10.42
C CYS A 67 -4.72 -5.32 11.13
N GLN A 68 -4.87 -4.84 12.36
CA GLN A 68 -6.02 -5.14 13.22
C GLN A 68 -7.36 -4.57 12.68
N MET A 69 -7.32 -3.61 11.77
CA MET A 69 -8.53 -3.02 11.17
C MET A 69 -9.22 -3.97 10.18
N HIS A 70 -8.46 -4.74 9.41
CA HIS A 70 -8.98 -5.59 8.34
C HIS A 70 -8.56 -7.07 8.46
N GLY A 71 -7.72 -7.41 9.46
CA GLY A 71 -7.27 -8.77 9.72
C GLY A 71 -6.16 -9.30 8.81
N TRP A 72 -5.59 -8.46 7.94
CA TRP A 72 -4.54 -8.86 7.01
C TRP A 72 -3.20 -9.07 7.72
N LYS A 73 -2.43 -10.05 7.24
CA LYS A 73 -1.17 -10.48 7.84
C LYS A 73 -0.03 -10.58 6.85
N TRP A 74 1.18 -10.27 7.31
CA TRP A 74 2.40 -10.33 6.52
C TRP A 74 3.56 -10.91 7.31
N ASN A 75 4.37 -11.74 6.65
CA ASN A 75 5.68 -12.13 7.17
C ASN A 75 6.65 -10.96 6.92
N LEU A 76 7.16 -10.33 7.97
CA LEU A 76 8.01 -9.14 7.85
C LEU A 76 9.42 -9.44 7.33
N ALA A 77 9.89 -10.69 7.45
CA ALA A 77 11.20 -11.06 6.94
C ALA A 77 11.22 -11.15 5.41
N SER A 78 10.12 -11.60 4.80
CA SER A 78 9.99 -11.72 3.33
C SER A 78 9.15 -10.61 2.69
N GLY A 79 8.36 -9.88 3.48
CA GLY A 79 7.34 -8.94 2.99
C GLY A 79 6.10 -9.62 2.42
N THR A 80 6.04 -10.96 2.43
CA THR A 80 4.95 -11.72 1.79
C THR A 80 3.65 -11.57 2.57
N CYS A 81 2.54 -11.33 1.87
CA CYS A 81 1.22 -11.38 2.47
C CYS A 81 0.79 -12.84 2.70
N ILE A 82 0.36 -13.13 3.91
CA ILE A 82 -0.07 -14.47 4.35
C ILE A 82 -1.57 -14.65 4.07
N THR A 83 -2.33 -13.55 4.03
CA THR A 83 -3.79 -13.57 3.87
C THR A 83 -4.23 -13.76 2.41
N SER A 84 -3.53 -13.16 1.45
CA SER A 84 -3.84 -13.23 0.01
C SER A 84 -2.60 -12.90 -0.83
N ALA A 85 -2.60 -13.24 -2.11
CA ALA A 85 -1.52 -12.89 -3.04
C ALA A 85 -1.57 -11.40 -3.46
N GLY A 86 -0.42 -10.83 -3.85
CA GLY A 86 -0.32 -9.54 -4.55
C GLY A 86 -0.43 -8.28 -3.68
N HIS A 87 -0.25 -8.40 -2.37
CA HIS A 87 -0.27 -7.28 -1.42
C HIS A 87 0.95 -7.32 -0.50
N GLU A 88 2.12 -7.49 -1.09
CA GLU A 88 3.39 -7.52 -0.37
C GLU A 88 3.57 -6.22 0.41
N ILE A 89 4.23 -6.33 1.56
CA ILE A 89 4.55 -5.18 2.41
C ILE A 89 6.04 -4.88 2.31
N ARG A 90 6.38 -3.60 2.21
CA ARG A 90 7.75 -3.13 2.42
C ARG A 90 8.09 -3.23 3.89
N SER A 91 9.08 -4.04 4.22
CA SER A 91 9.59 -4.21 5.57
C SER A 91 11.09 -4.51 5.60
N SER A 92 11.77 -4.03 6.63
CA SER A 92 13.16 -4.35 6.93
C SER A 92 13.38 -4.32 8.44
N ARG A 93 14.43 -4.99 8.95
CA ARG A 93 14.78 -4.86 10.37
C ARG A 93 15.26 -3.44 10.64
N ALA A 94 14.74 -2.80 11.69
CA ALA A 94 15.20 -1.49 12.10
C ALA A 94 16.69 -1.61 12.44
N GLY A 95 17.52 -0.77 11.80
CA GLY A 95 18.96 -0.73 12.09
C GLY A 95 19.17 -0.39 13.57
N ARG A 96 20.11 -1.07 14.23
CA ARG A 96 20.53 -0.69 15.59
C ARG A 96 21.00 0.77 15.57
N THR A 97 20.24 1.67 16.16
CA THR A 97 20.77 2.96 16.61
C THR A 97 21.65 2.67 17.83
N THR A 98 22.96 2.54 17.61
CA THR A 98 23.95 2.61 18.69
C THR A 98 23.88 4.02 19.28
N PRO A 99 23.62 4.20 20.59
CA PRO A 99 23.73 5.51 21.23
C PRO A 99 25.16 6.04 21.10
N PRO A 100 25.39 7.35 20.91
CA PRO A 100 26.73 7.89 21.06
C PRO A 100 27.17 7.78 22.52
N ASP A 101 28.42 7.35 22.73
CA ASP A 101 29.13 7.30 24.03
C ASP A 101 29.29 8.70 24.66
#